data_AF-A0A7C5T6A3-F1
#
_entry.id   AF-A0A7C5T6A3-F1
#
_cell.length_a   1.000
_cell.length_b   1.000
_cell.length_c   1.000
_cell.angle_alpha   90.00
_cell.angle_beta   90.00
_cell.angle_gamma   90.00
#
_symmetry.space_group_name_H-M   'P 1'
#
loop_
_entity.id
_entity.type
_entity.pdbx_description
1 polymer ?
#
loop_
_entity_poly.entity_id
_entity_poly.type
_entity_poly.pdbx_seq_one_letter_code
_entity_poly.pdbx_strand_id
1 'polypeptide(L)' 'MRRISISTPKSLDALGRVIAITRRARVQLVDMVVVSEDSLYRVHMKVEGPHDEVQWLVSKLD' A
#
# COMPACT_ATOMS: atom_id res chain seq x y z
N MET A 1 8.37 -3.22 -11.85
CA MET A 1 7.43 -3.99 -10.99
C MET A 1 8.04 -4.13 -9.60
N ARG A 2 7.39 -3.63 -8.56
CA ARG A 2 7.87 -3.63 -7.15
C ARG A 2 6.80 -4.24 -6.25
N ARG A 3 7.22 -4.97 -5.21
CA ARG A 3 6.34 -5.47 -4.14
C ARG A 3 6.51 -4.61 -2.91
N ILE A 4 5.40 -4.20 -2.31
CA ILE A 4 5.35 -3.40 -1.08
C ILE A 4 4.56 -4.19 -0.04
N SER A 5 5.06 -4.24 1.18
CA SER A 5 4.41 -4.89 2.31
C SER A 5 4.31 -3.90 3.45
N ILE A 6 3.10 -3.66 3.95
CA ILE A 6 2.87 -2.74 5.05
C ILE A 6 2.01 -3.41 6.13
N SER A 7 2.22 -2.97 7.36
CA SER A 7 1.40 -3.35 8.51
C SER A 7 0.71 -2.11 9.03
N THR A 8 -0.61 -2.16 9.19
CA THR A 8 -1.39 -1.03 9.68
C THR A 8 -2.41 -1.51 10.72
N PRO A 9 -2.83 -0.69 11.70
CA PRO A 9 -3.86 -1.08 12.65
C PRO A 9 -5.11 -1.62 11.97
N LYS A 10 -5.77 -2.60 12.57
CA LYS A 10 -7.03 -3.15 12.09
C LYS A 10 -8.18 -2.18 12.33
N SER A 11 -8.19 -1.10 11.56
CA SER A 11 -9.28 -0.13 11.50
C SER A 11 -9.57 0.25 10.04
N LEU A 12 -10.83 0.61 9.77
CA LEU A 12 -11.23 1.06 8.44
C LEU A 12 -10.52 2.35 8.04
N ASP A 13 -10.25 3.23 9.00
CA ASP A 13 -9.51 4.48 8.76
C ASP A 13 -8.07 4.22 8.33
N ALA A 14 -7.39 3.27 8.99
CA ALA A 14 -6.02 2.95 8.69
C ALA A 14 -5.87 2.33 7.29
N LEU A 15 -6.73 1.35 6.96
CA LEU A 15 -6.77 0.77 5.61
C LEU A 15 -7.21 1.79 4.55
N GLY A 16 -8.19 2.64 4.87
CA GLY A 16 -8.65 3.70 3.99
C GLY A 16 -7.55 4.69 3.63
N ARG A 17 -6.67 5.04 4.59
CA ARG A 17 -5.48 5.87 4.34
C ARG A 17 -4.51 5.21 3.37
N VAL A 18 -4.23 3.92 3.54
CA VAL A 18 -3.37 3.16 2.61
C VAL A 18 -3.92 3.26 1.19
N ILE A 19 -5.20 2.91 1.00
CA ILE A 19 -5.85 2.93 -0.31
C ILE A 19 -5.82 4.34 -0.92
N ALA A 20 -6.09 5.38 -0.11
CA ALA A 20 -6.08 6.76 -0.55
C ALA A 20 -4.68 7.22 -1.01
N ILE A 21 -3.62 6.84 -0.28
CA ILE A 21 -2.24 7.15 -0.65
C ILE A 21 -1.86 6.41 -1.95
N THR A 22 -2.17 5.11 -2.04
CA THR A 22 -1.90 4.32 -3.25
C THR A 22 -2.61 4.88 -4.48
N ARG A 23 -3.84 5.36 -4.35
CA ARG A 23 -4.59 5.99 -5.45
C ARG A 23 -3.99 7.33 -5.94
N ARG A 24 -3.25 8.03 -5.09
CA ARG A 24 -2.62 9.32 -5.42
C ARG A 24 -1.26 9.17 -6.09
N ALA A 25 -0.59 8.05 -5.85
CA ALA A 25 0.65 7.73 -6.54
C ALA A 25 0.38 7.53 -8.04
N ARG A 26 1.27 8.03 -8.90
CA ARG A 26 1.14 7.82 -10.36
C ARG A 26 1.70 6.47 -10.77
N VAL A 27 1.23 5.42 -10.10
CA VAL A 27 1.62 4.02 -10.33
C VAL A 27 0.38 3.19 -10.64
N GLN A 28 0.56 2.14 -11.42
CA GLN A 28 -0.43 1.11 -11.63
C GLN A 28 -0.37 0.08 -10.49
N LEU A 29 -1.49 -0.09 -9.78
CA LEU A 29 -1.67 -1.19 -8.84
C LEU A 29 -2.07 -2.45 -9.64
N VAL A 30 -1.20 -3.46 -9.62
CA VAL A 30 -1.41 -4.73 -10.32
C VAL A 30 -2.16 -5.72 -9.45
N ASP A 31 -1.83 -5.76 -8.16
CA ASP A 31 -2.43 -6.67 -7.20
C ASP A 31 -2.36 -6.07 -5.79
N MET A 32 -3.37 -6.35 -4.97
CA MET A 32 -3.41 -5.97 -3.57
C MET A 32 -4.11 -7.06 -2.77
N VAL A 33 -3.38 -7.63 -1.81
CA VAL A 33 -3.89 -8.63 -0.88
C VAL A 33 -3.85 -8.03 0.52
N VAL A 34 -5.00 -8.02 1.18
CA VAL A 34 -5.13 -7.60 2.58
C VAL A 34 -5.39 -8.83 3.43
N VAL A 35 -4.45 -9.12 4.34
CA VAL A 35 -4.58 -10.19 5.33
C VAL A 35 -4.90 -9.56 6.68
N SER A 36 -5.93 -10.06 7.36
CA SER A 36 -6.23 -9.64 8.72
C SER A 36 -5.56 -10.59 9.72
N GLU A 37 -4.73 -10.04 10.60
CA GLU A 37 -4.04 -10.78 11.67
C GLU A 37 -4.29 -10.05 12.99
N ASP A 38 -5.00 -10.68 13.93
CA ASP A 38 -5.29 -10.14 15.25
C ASP A 38 -5.82 -8.69 15.21
N SER A 39 -4.95 -7.74 15.56
CA SER A 39 -5.16 -6.29 15.66
C SER A 39 -4.55 -5.48 14.50
N LEU A 40 -4.02 -6.15 13.47
CA LEU A 40 -3.38 -5.54 12.31
C LEU A 40 -3.99 -6.02 10.97
N TYR A 41 -3.84 -5.18 9.96
CA TYR A 41 -3.90 -5.59 8.56
C TYR A 41 -2.49 -5.64 7.99
N ARG A 42 -2.13 -6.76 7.34
CA ARG A 42 -0.99 -6.83 6.44
C ARG A 42 -1.46 -6.59 5.02
N VAL A 43 -0.97 -5.53 4.39
CA VAL A 43 -1.30 -5.22 2.99
C VAL A 43 -0.08 -5.52 2.14
N HIS A 44 -0.23 -6.44 1.21
CA HIS A 44 0.75 -6.77 0.19
C HIS A 44 0.30 -6.18 -1.13
N MET A 45 1.14 -5.35 -1.75
CA MET A 45 0.83 -4.67 -3.00
C MET A 45 1.88 -5.00 -4.05
N LYS A 46 1.42 -5.19 -5.29
CA LYS A 46 2.26 -5.24 -6.48
C LYS A 46 1.99 -4.00 -7.32
N VAL A 47 3.02 -3.17 -7.51
CA VAL A 47 2.90 -1.90 -8.23
C VAL A 47 3.87 -1.81 -9.41
N GLU A 48 3.43 -1.10 -10.45
CA GLU A 48 4.19 -0.81 -11.66
C GLU A 48 4.14 0.68 -11.96
N GLY A 49 5.27 1.26 -12.36
CA GLY A 49 5.35 2.68 -12.65
C GLY A 49 6.78 3.18 -12.62
N PRO A 50 6.98 4.49 -12.83
CA PRO A 50 8.26 5.16 -12.71
C PRO A 50 8.91 4.94 -11.33
N HIS A 51 10.24 4.86 -11.29
CA HIS A 51 10.97 4.54 -10.06
C HIS A 51 10.73 5.57 -8.94
N ASP A 52 10.74 6.84 -9.30
CA ASP A 52 10.45 8.00 -8.45
C ASP A 52 9.04 7.94 -7.83
N GLU A 53 8.02 7.60 -8.63
CA GLU A 53 6.64 7.47 -8.14
C GLU A 53 6.47 6.27 -7.21
N VAL A 54 7.15 5.16 -7.49
CA VAL A 54 7.16 3.99 -6.60
C VAL A 54 7.87 4.33 -5.29
N GLN A 55 8.99 5.06 -5.32
CA GLN A 55 9.68 5.50 -4.12
C GLN A 55 8.85 6.50 -3.31
N TRP A 56 8.18 7.43 -3.98
CA TRP A 56 7.24 8.34 -3.34
C TRP A 56 6.17 7.55 -2.59
N LEU A 57 5.55 6.55 -3.23
CA LEU A 57 4.54 5.71 -2.60
C LEU A 57 5.08 4.99 -1.36
N VAL A 58 6.28 4.40 -1.44
CA VAL A 58 6.92 3.74 -0.30
C VAL A 58 7.14 4.73 0.84
N SER A 59 7.71 5.91 0.56
CA SER A 59 7.96 6.94 1.58
C SER A 59 6.72 7.52 2.26
N LYS A 60 5.53 7.36 1.65
CA LYS A 60 4.26 7.80 2.22
C LYS A 60 3.54 6.72 3.02
N LEU A 61 3.94 5.47 2.82
CA LEU A 61 3.35 4.31 3.47
C LEU A 61 4.21 3.73 4.60
N ASP A 62 5.49 4.10 4.65
CA ASP A 62 6.36 3.94 5.82
C ASP A 62 5.85 4.81 6.99
#